data_AF-A0A9E2FGI7-F1
#
_entry.id   AF-A0A9E2FGI7-F1
#
_cell.length_a   1.000
_cell.length_b   1.000
_cell.length_c   1.000
_cell.angle_alpha   90.00
_cell.angle_beta   90.00
_cell.angle_gamma   90.00
#
_symmetry.space_group_name_H-M   'P 1'
#
loop_
_entity.id
_entity.type
_entity.pdbx_description
1 polymer ?
#
loop_
_entity_poly.entity_id
_entity_poly.type
_entity_poly.pdbx_seq_one_letter_code
_entity_poly.pdbx_strand_id
1 'polypeptide(L)'
;MRVKELWIKYFRSCRDVALNLATAHVEAGESGGRSGTVHALVGANNAGKSAILRALDFLFNPSTKKINEESFWNKDTTLQIRVEARFEELTAAESARLDGYLRPDG
;
A
#
# COMPACT_ATOMS: atom_id res chain seq x y z
N MET A 1 -0.51 8.56 10.28
CA MET A 1 -0.81 7.89 9.00
C MET A 1 -1.23 6.44 9.19
N ARG A 2 -2.43 6.07 8.71
CA ARG A 2 -2.89 4.67 8.55
C ARG A 2 -3.33 4.45 7.10
N VAL A 3 -3.09 3.26 6.54
CA VAL A 3 -3.55 2.91 5.19
C VAL A 3 -4.96 2.36 5.29
N LYS A 4 -5.91 2.99 4.59
CA LYS A 4 -7.30 2.58 4.53
C LYS A 4 -7.57 1.67 3.35
N GLU A 5 -7.02 2.01 2.19
CA GLU A 5 -7.21 1.28 0.94
C GLU A 5 -5.88 1.19 0.19
N LEU A 6 -5.63 0.08 -0.50
CA LEU A 6 -4.45 -0.12 -1.34
C LEU A 6 -4.88 -0.73 -2.68
N TRP A 7 -4.44 -0.11 -3.78
CA TRP A 7 -4.60 -0.60 -5.13
C TRP A 7 -3.24 -0.87 -5.77
N ILE A 8 -3.09 -2.05 -6.37
CA ILE A 8 -1.87 -2.49 -7.04
C ILE A 8 -2.24 -2.97 -8.43
N LYS A 9 -1.69 -2.34 -9.47
CA LYS A 9 -1.86 -2.75 -10.86
C LYS A 9 -0.52 -3.03 -11.54
N TYR A 10 -0.50 -4.14 -12.26
CA TYR A 10 0.59 -4.59 -13.13
C TYR A 10 1.96 -4.71 -12.45
N PHE A 11 1.98 -5.00 -11.14
CA PHE A 11 3.21 -5.13 -10.37
C PHE A 11 3.50 -6.59 -10.00
N ARG A 12 4.57 -7.16 -10.56
CA ARG A 12 5.00 -8.55 -10.32
C ARG A 12 3.83 -9.54 -10.52
N SER A 13 3.49 -10.34 -9.52
CA SER A 13 2.36 -11.28 -9.56
C SER A 13 0.99 -10.60 -9.45
N CYS A 14 0.92 -9.32 -9.09
CA CYS A 14 -0.33 -8.58 -8.90
C CYS A 14 -0.76 -7.92 -10.22
N ARG A 15 -1.74 -8.53 -10.91
CA ARG A 15 -2.34 -7.93 -12.12
C ARG A 15 -3.22 -6.73 -11.77
N ASP A 16 -4.20 -6.95 -10.91
CA ASP A 16 -5.10 -5.93 -10.36
C ASP A 16 -5.55 -6.43 -8.98
N VAL A 17 -5.07 -5.78 -7.92
CA VAL A 17 -5.33 -6.17 -6.52
C VAL A 17 -5.80 -4.93 -5.77
N ALA A 18 -6.93 -5.06 -5.07
CA ALA A 18 -7.45 -4.05 -4.16
C ALA A 18 -7.57 -4.65 -2.75
N LEU A 19 -7.03 -3.96 -1.75
CA LEU A 19 -7.14 -4.32 -0.34
C LEU A 19 -7.87 -3.22 0.42
N ASN A 20 -8.91 -3.61 1.14
CA ASN A 20 -9.55 -2.75 2.13
C ASN A 20 -8.92 -3.06 3.50
N LEU A 21 -8.24 -2.07 4.04
CA LEU A 21 -7.55 -2.11 5.33
C LEU A 21 -8.25 -1.22 6.37
N ALA A 22 -9.40 -0.63 6.02
CA ALA A 22 -10.21 0.13 6.95
C ALA A 22 -10.70 -0.79 8.07
N THR A 23 -10.39 -0.44 9.31
CA THR A 23 -10.93 -1.14 10.47
C THR A 23 -12.15 -0.39 10.96
N ALA A 24 -13.27 -1.09 11.18
CA ALA A 24 -14.39 -0.50 11.92
C ALA A 24 -13.87 -0.07 13.29
N HIS A 25 -14.14 1.17 13.70
CA HIS A 25 -13.85 1.65 15.05
C HIS A 25 -14.55 0.72 16.04
N VAL A 26 -13.81 -0.20 16.66
CA VAL A 26 -14.26 -0.79 17.91
C VAL A 26 -14.02 0.29 18.95
N GLU A 27 -15.09 0.86 19.48
CA GLU A 27 -15.03 1.79 20.60
C GLU A 27 -14.26 1.13 21.74
N ALA A 28 -12.97 1.45 21.84
CA ALA A 28 -12.14 1.02 22.95
C ALA A 28 -12.60 1.84 24.15
N GLY A 29 -13.23 1.16 25.11
CA GLY A 29 -13.47 1.71 26.44
C GLY A 29 -12.18 2.35 26.97
N GLU A 30 -12.33 3.52 27.55
CA GLU A 30 -11.27 4.43 27.96
C GLU A 30 -10.17 3.73 28.77
N SER A 31 -8.98 3.63 28.15
CA SER A 31 -7.68 3.60 28.83
C SER A 31 -6.63 3.92 27.77
N GLY A 32 -5.89 5.01 27.97
CA GLY A 32 -5.05 5.70 26.98
C GLY A 32 -3.84 4.94 26.43
N GLY A 33 -4.05 3.76 25.86
CA GLY A 33 -3.08 3.03 25.05
C GLY A 33 -3.40 3.20 23.56
N ARG A 34 -2.39 3.53 22.76
CA ARG A 34 -2.50 3.63 21.30
C ARG A 34 -2.77 2.23 20.74
N SER A 35 -4.04 1.84 20.60
CA SER A 35 -4.43 0.55 20.01
C SER A 35 -4.05 0.55 18.53
N GLY A 36 -3.02 -0.23 18.20
CA GLY A 36 -2.57 -0.44 16.82
C GLY A 36 -3.25 -1.68 16.24
N THR A 37 -3.89 -1.54 15.07
CA THR A 37 -4.44 -2.68 14.35
C THR A 37 -3.32 -3.40 13.58
N VAL A 38 -3.32 -4.73 13.66
CA VAL A 38 -2.40 -5.59 12.89
C VAL A 38 -3.20 -6.34 11.82
N HIS A 39 -2.80 -6.19 10.56
CA HIS A 39 -3.35 -6.96 9.44
C HIS A 39 -2.42 -8.11 9.08
N ALA A 40 -2.97 -9.32 8.94
CA ALA A 40 -2.23 -10.50 8.53
C ALA A 40 -2.54 -10.87 7.08
N LEU A 41 -1.51 -10.96 6.24
CA LEU A 41 -1.62 -11.49 4.87
C LEU A 41 -1.41 -13.01 4.89
N VAL A 42 -2.48 -13.77 4.68
CA VAL A 42 -2.47 -15.24 4.67
C VAL A 42 -2.85 -15.79 3.30
N GLY A 43 -2.33 -16.98 2.96
CA GLY A 43 -2.59 -17.65 1.69
C GLY A 43 -1.47 -18.59 1.27
N ALA A 44 -1.67 -19.31 0.15
CA ALA A 44 -0.69 -20.26 -0.37
C ALA A 44 0.68 -19.63 -0.69
N ASN A 45 1.72 -20.46 -0.70
CA ASN A 45 3.03 -20.02 -1.22
C ASN A 45 2.88 -19.58 -2.68
N ASN A 46 3.64 -18.55 -3.04
CA ASN A 46 3.60 -17.93 -4.37
C ASN A 46 2.26 -17.23 -4.75
N ALA A 47 1.31 -17.07 -3.82
CA ALA A 47 0.05 -16.35 -4.06
C ALA A 47 0.20 -14.81 -4.19
N GLY A 48 1.42 -14.28 -4.23
CA GLY A 48 1.68 -12.84 -4.36
C GLY A 48 1.75 -12.05 -3.05
N LYS A 49 1.73 -12.71 -1.88
CA LYS A 49 1.87 -12.03 -0.57
C LYS A 49 3.10 -11.14 -0.47
N SER A 50 4.28 -11.64 -0.88
CA SER A 50 5.51 -10.86 -0.91
C SER A 50 5.47 -9.73 -1.94
N ALA A 51 4.71 -9.88 -3.03
CA ALA A 51 4.52 -8.81 -4.01
C ALA A 51 3.73 -7.64 -3.42
N ILE A 52 2.71 -7.90 -2.60
CA ILE A 52 1.97 -6.87 -1.86
C ILE A 52 2.91 -6.10 -0.93
N LEU A 53 3.73 -6.80 -0.13
CA LEU A 53 4.70 -6.13 0.76
C LEU A 53 5.74 -5.30 -0.01
N ARG A 54 6.17 -5.76 -1.18
CA ARG A 54 7.07 -5.00 -2.06
C ARG A 54 6.40 -3.80 -2.71
N ALA A 55 5.10 -3.88 -2.99
CA ALA A 55 4.33 -2.74 -3.49
C ALA A 55 4.20 -1.66 -2.39
N LEU A 56 3.95 -2.06 -1.14
CA LEU A 56 3.96 -1.14 -0.01
C LEU A 56 5.34 -0.50 0.20
N ASP A 57 6.43 -1.27 0.11
CA ASP A 57 7.79 -0.70 0.16
C ASP A 57 8.02 0.31 -0.98
N PHE A 58 7.58 -0.02 -2.21
CA PHE A 58 7.67 0.89 -3.36
C PHE A 58 6.86 2.18 -3.15
N LEU A 59 5.69 2.09 -2.54
CA LEU A 59 4.84 3.24 -2.24
C LEU A 59 5.48 4.20 -1.21
N PHE A 60 6.05 3.66 -0.13
CA PHE A 60 6.64 4.47 0.94
C PHE A 60 8.08 4.93 0.65
N ASN A 61 8.81 4.15 -0.14
CA ASN A 61 10.19 4.40 -0.53
C ASN A 61 10.30 4.42 -2.07
N PRO A 62 9.70 5.43 -2.74
CA PRO A 62 9.65 5.48 -4.19
C PRO A 62 11.08 5.52 -4.76
N SER A 63 11.46 4.44 -5.44
CA SER A 63 12.76 4.31 -6.08
C SER A 63 12.64 3.53 -7.38
N THR A 64 12.92 4.19 -8.49
CA THR A 64 12.95 3.56 -9.82
C THR A 64 14.19 2.68 -10.03
N LYS A 65 15.23 2.82 -9.18
CA LYS A 65 16.46 2.00 -9.27
C LYS A 65 16.21 0.50 -9.10
N LYS A 66 15.13 0.13 -8.41
CA LYS A 66 14.74 -1.26 -8.15
C LYS A 66 13.70 -1.79 -9.15
N ILE A 67 13.23 -0.96 -10.07
CA ILE A 67 12.26 -1.34 -11.09
C ILE A 67 13.02 -1.88 -12.29
N ASN A 68 12.73 -3.13 -12.63
CA ASN A 68 13.27 -3.86 -13.77
C ASN A 68 12.13 -4.61 -14.48
N GLU A 69 12.43 -5.32 -15.55
CA GLU A 69 11.45 -6.11 -16.31
C GLU A 69 10.64 -7.07 -15.41
N GLU A 70 11.26 -7.68 -14.40
CA GLU A 70 10.57 -8.58 -13.45
C GLU A 70 9.57 -7.89 -12.53
N SER A 71 9.64 -6.55 -12.45
CA SER A 71 8.69 -5.75 -11.67
C SER A 71 7.36 -5.59 -12.40
N PHE A 72 7.33 -5.79 -13.73
CA PHE A 72 6.13 -5.73 -14.54
C PHE A 72 5.40 -7.06 -14.52
N TRP A 73 4.08 -7.00 -14.43
CA TRP A 73 3.26 -8.19 -14.57
C TRP A 73 3.52 -8.86 -15.92
N ASN A 74 3.78 -10.17 -15.88
CA ASN A 74 4.14 -10.96 -17.05
C ASN A 74 5.34 -10.40 -17.85
N LYS A 75 6.23 -9.63 -17.21
CA LYS A 75 7.36 -8.93 -17.85
C LYS A 75 6.95 -7.93 -18.94
N ASP A 76 5.68 -7.55 -18.97
CA ASP A 76 5.14 -6.65 -19.97
C ASP A 76 5.45 -5.20 -19.62
N THR A 77 6.54 -4.68 -20.17
CA THR A 77 7.01 -3.30 -19.96
C THR A 77 6.14 -2.26 -20.67
N THR A 78 5.16 -2.67 -21.48
CA THR A 78 4.16 -1.77 -22.07
C THR A 78 3.10 -1.34 -21.05
N LEU A 79 2.95 -2.10 -19.95
CA LEU A 79 2.00 -1.81 -18.88
C LEU A 79 2.61 -0.84 -17.87
N GLN A 80 1.84 0.16 -17.47
CA GLN A 80 2.27 1.09 -16.42
C GLN A 80 2.01 0.48 -15.03
N ILE A 81 3.07 0.22 -14.27
CA ILE A 81 2.96 -0.15 -12.85
C ILE A 81 2.25 0.99 -12.10
N ARG A 82 1.20 0.66 -11.33
CA ARG A 82 0.52 1.62 -10.44
C ARG A 82 0.37 1.02 -9.05
N VAL A 83 0.83 1.75 -8.05
CA VAL A 83 0.58 1.44 -6.64
C VAL A 83 0.02 2.71 -6.01
N GLU A 84 -1.21 2.64 -5.54
CA GLU A 84 -1.96 3.76 -5.00
C GLU A 84 -2.51 3.35 -3.64
N ALA A 85 -2.49 4.26 -2.66
CA ALA A 85 -3.10 4.00 -1.37
C ALA A 85 -3.86 5.22 -0.89
N ARG A 86 -4.96 4.96 -0.20
CA ARG A 86 -5.72 5.96 0.52
C ARG A 86 -5.32 5.94 1.98
N PHE A 87 -4.99 7.09 2.52
CA PHE A 87 -4.58 7.22 3.93
C PHE A 87 -5.66 7.88 4.77
N GLU A 88 -5.69 7.54 6.05
CA GLU A 88 -6.43 8.26 7.08
C GLU A 88 -5.46 8.82 8.13
N GLU A 89 -5.91 9.86 8.85
CA GLU A 89 -5.17 10.48 9.96
C GLU A 89 -3.73 10.87 9.57
N LEU A 90 -3.58 11.58 8.45
CA LEU A 90 -2.30 12.18 8.05
C LEU A 90 -1.99 13.36 8.98
N THR A 91 -0.85 13.29 9.66
CA THR A 91 -0.32 14.44 10.40
C THR A 91 0.27 15.47 9.43
N ALA A 92 0.38 16.74 9.85
CA ALA A 92 0.95 17.79 9.00
C ALA A 92 2.37 17.46 8.49
N ALA A 93 3.19 16.79 9.31
CA ALA A 93 4.53 16.34 8.91
C ALA A 93 4.49 15.21 7.87
N GLU A 94 3.53 14.28 7.97
CA GLU A 94 3.35 13.19 7.00
C GLU A 94 2.80 13.73 5.67
N SER A 95 1.84 14.66 5.73
CA SER A 95 1.33 15.36 4.54
C SER A 95 2.45 16.10 3.81
N ALA A 96 3.31 16.83 4.53
CA ALA A 96 4.45 17.51 3.91
C ALA A 96 5.45 16.54 3.28
N ARG A 97 5.67 15.35 3.88
CA ARG A 97 6.56 14.32 3.32
C ARG A 97 5.99 13.68 2.05
N LEU A 98 4.66 13.60 1.95
CA LEU A 98 3.96 12.99 0.83
C LEU A 98 3.48 14.01 -0.21
N ASP A 99 3.71 15.31 -0.01
CA ASP A 99 3.17 16.41 -0.81
C ASP A 99 3.38 16.22 -2.32
N GLY A 100 4.56 15.77 -2.74
CA GLY A 100 4.87 15.49 -4.16
C GLY A 100 4.19 14.24 -4.76
N TYR A 101 3.51 13.45 -3.94
CA TYR A 101 2.84 12.20 -4.31
C TYR A 101 1.35 12.17 -3.94
N LEU A 102 0.87 13.15 -3.16
CA LEU A 102 -0.52 13.29 -2.77
C LEU A 102 -1.33 13.83 -3.94
N ARG A 103 -2.46 13.19 -4.20
CA ARG A 103 -3.47 13.72 -5.13
C ARG A 103 -4.46 14.58 -4.35
N PRO A 104 -5.13 15.55 -5.01
CA PRO A 104 -6.07 16.46 -4.36
C PRO A 104 -7.31 15.78 -3.74
N ASP A 105 -7.57 14.52 -4.08
CA ASP A 105 -8.67 13.68 -3.58
C ASP A 105 -8.34 12.88 -2.31
N GLY A 106 -7.10 12.99 -1.79
CA GLY A 106 -6.64 12.31 -0.57
C GLY A 106 -6.41 10.83 -0.76
#